data_AF-A0A371MTR5-F1
#
_entry.id   AF-A0A371MTR5-F1
#
_cell.length_a   1.000
_cell.length_b   1.000
_cell.length_c   1.000
_cell.angle_alpha   90.00
_cell.angle_beta   90.00
_cell.angle_gamma   90.00
#
_symmetry.space_group_name_H-M   'P 1'
#
loop_
_entity.id
_entity.type
_entity.pdbx_description
1 polymer ?
#
loop_
_entity_poly.entity_id
_entity_poly.type
_entity_poly.pdbx_seq_one_letter_code
_entity_poly.pdbx_strand_id
1 'polypeptide(L)'
;MASRLGAAESLVVLGVVLLLATTAVPTASVVDFGANGGASTAATAESAPNGPKSADDVRLVPVGDRGDRLWPFTSRDRSFDALTLPVNVVVEGNPARVRSLLLYSRDATWDETNESWQQASTEQAPTDEPASPWGSATGADRFTFVDTADSGGLWIAESMQLHDGTYFGSRTHLRLYGGGTPDDSWTAIQAHRDYWDWFRLRHTVTSLAGPQHAVERDLMRRPTVVDVRRERFANGGIIDADGWVSVVELGPPQLSTLPRDDARRPASVGSATGRDEAAERAGSEGDDTPSVLDTPQTGPTGVGTVLSMLAVGFVAVGGLAALATRRDELGALVERLRWSRLADDRLQRVVALAVALVALPVLVRSAALGLERVVPNHPKVVAGLLFPVFALAPAVLAARLPRGYSSELWFGTAFVGYGTGLVADFAMIGVAVVPVEVVLHRFAVLVALGCLAVAGRRHFESSEPRRAALSAAVCLWLLLFAWPLFLGI
;
A
#
# COMPACT_ATOMS: atom_id res chain seq x y z
N MET A 1 -20.31 50.65 -3.86
CA MET A 1 -18.93 50.20 -4.18
C MET A 1 -18.52 48.94 -3.40
N ALA A 2 -18.98 48.76 -2.15
CA ALA A 2 -18.71 47.56 -1.32
C ALA A 2 -19.29 46.23 -1.85
N SER A 3 -20.39 46.24 -2.61
CA SER A 3 -21.02 45.01 -3.15
C SER A 3 -20.24 44.34 -4.29
N ARG A 4 -19.36 45.08 -5.00
CA ARG A 4 -18.57 44.54 -6.12
C ARG A 4 -17.29 43.84 -5.68
N LEU A 5 -16.73 44.20 -4.50
CA LEU A 5 -15.54 43.53 -3.96
C LEU A 5 -15.84 42.13 -3.42
N GLY A 6 -17.00 41.92 -2.76
CA GLY A 6 -17.39 40.59 -2.29
C GLY A 6 -17.68 39.60 -3.43
N ALA A 7 -18.17 40.08 -4.57
CA ALA A 7 -18.35 39.29 -5.79
C ALA A 7 -17.00 38.90 -6.42
N ALA A 8 -16.03 39.82 -6.44
CA ALA A 8 -14.69 39.56 -6.96
C ALA A 8 -13.94 38.52 -6.11
N GLU A 9 -14.01 38.61 -4.79
CA GLU A 9 -13.37 37.62 -3.90
C GLU A 9 -14.06 36.26 -3.97
N SER A 10 -15.39 36.22 -4.15
CA SER A 10 -16.13 34.97 -4.37
C SER A 10 -15.81 34.36 -5.73
N LEU A 11 -15.57 35.17 -6.76
CA LEU A 11 -15.10 34.75 -8.09
C LEU A 11 -13.66 34.24 -8.07
N VAL A 12 -12.79 34.82 -7.24
CA VAL A 12 -11.41 34.33 -7.04
C VAL A 12 -11.40 33.01 -6.28
N VAL A 13 -12.21 32.87 -5.23
CA VAL A 13 -12.36 31.59 -4.52
C VAL A 13 -13.00 30.54 -5.43
N LEU A 14 -14.05 30.89 -6.19
CA LEU A 14 -14.66 30.02 -7.19
C LEU A 14 -13.64 29.67 -8.29
N GLY A 15 -12.84 30.62 -8.75
CA GLY A 15 -11.81 30.42 -9.76
C GLY A 15 -10.67 29.54 -9.29
N VAL A 16 -10.25 29.65 -8.01
CA VAL A 16 -9.25 28.75 -7.39
C VAL A 16 -9.86 27.37 -7.14
N VAL A 17 -11.12 27.27 -6.72
CA VAL A 17 -11.84 25.99 -6.59
C VAL A 17 -12.01 25.33 -7.96
N LEU A 18 -12.35 26.09 -9.01
CA LEU A 18 -12.48 25.59 -10.37
C LEU A 18 -11.11 25.20 -10.92
N LEU A 19 -10.07 26.00 -10.70
CA LEU A 19 -8.69 25.72 -11.12
C LEU A 19 -8.18 24.44 -10.45
N LEU A 20 -8.33 24.32 -9.13
CA LEU A 20 -7.93 23.13 -8.36
C LEU A 20 -8.78 21.89 -8.73
N ALA A 21 -10.08 22.08 -9.01
CA ALA A 21 -10.93 21.01 -9.52
C ALA A 21 -10.55 20.60 -10.95
N THR A 22 -10.14 21.54 -11.81
CA THR A 22 -9.71 21.25 -13.19
C THR A 22 -8.29 20.68 -13.27
N THR A 23 -7.40 20.99 -12.32
CA THR A 23 -6.10 20.30 -12.18
C THR A 23 -6.24 18.92 -11.52
N ALA A 24 -7.39 18.62 -10.92
CA ALA A 24 -7.75 17.31 -10.39
C ALA A 24 -8.56 16.46 -11.38
N VAL A 25 -8.97 17.02 -12.53
CA VAL A 25 -9.37 16.25 -13.71
C VAL A 25 -8.08 15.88 -14.44
N PRO A 26 -7.81 14.61 -14.77
CA PRO A 26 -6.67 14.28 -15.60
C PRO A 26 -6.91 14.90 -16.98
N THR A 27 -6.31 16.05 -17.25
CA THR A 27 -6.06 16.46 -18.62
C THR A 27 -5.03 15.50 -19.16
N ALA A 28 -5.51 14.39 -19.72
CA ALA A 28 -4.76 13.63 -20.68
C ALA A 28 -4.21 14.59 -21.75
N SER A 29 -2.98 14.32 -22.18
CA SER A 29 -2.31 14.87 -23.37
C SER A 29 -1.51 16.17 -23.17
N VAL A 30 -0.28 16.02 -22.67
CA VAL A 30 0.90 16.52 -23.43
C VAL A 30 1.93 15.39 -23.42
N VAL A 31 2.01 14.70 -24.56
CA VAL A 31 3.07 13.74 -24.91
C VAL A 31 4.09 14.49 -25.75
N ASP A 32 5.37 14.42 -25.38
CA ASP A 32 6.51 14.29 -26.30
C ASP A 32 7.77 13.85 -25.52
N PHE A 33 8.74 13.28 -26.24
CA PHE A 33 9.39 11.99 -26.05
C PHE A 33 10.81 12.08 -25.49
N GLY A 34 11.14 11.15 -24.59
CA GLY A 34 12.50 10.74 -24.27
C GLY A 34 12.61 9.23 -24.35
N ALA A 35 13.40 8.72 -25.28
CA ALA A 35 13.63 7.28 -25.45
C ALA A 35 14.16 6.66 -24.15
N ASN A 36 13.46 5.65 -23.64
CA ASN A 36 13.75 4.83 -22.45
C ASN A 36 13.32 5.46 -21.11
N GLY A 37 12.03 5.31 -20.76
CA GLY A 37 11.54 5.58 -19.40
C GLY A 37 10.03 5.53 -19.31
N GLY A 38 9.46 4.33 -19.16
CA GLY A 38 8.03 4.15 -18.96
C GLY A 38 7.58 4.71 -17.61
N ALA A 39 6.71 5.71 -17.64
CA ALA A 39 5.99 6.20 -16.48
C ALA A 39 4.68 5.40 -16.33
N SER A 40 4.58 4.61 -15.26
CA SER A 40 3.40 3.83 -14.92
C SER A 40 2.39 4.70 -14.15
N THR A 41 1.36 5.16 -14.85
CA THR A 41 0.11 5.66 -14.24
C THR A 41 -0.69 4.49 -13.71
N ALA A 42 -1.23 4.59 -12.49
CA ALA A 42 -2.07 3.53 -11.94
C ALA A 42 -3.38 3.53 -12.73
N ALA A 43 -3.58 2.46 -13.51
CA ALA A 43 -4.74 2.33 -14.36
C ALA A 43 -6.01 2.14 -13.51
N THR A 44 -6.81 3.19 -13.36
CA THR A 44 -8.25 3.05 -13.51
C THR A 44 -8.52 2.74 -14.99
N ALA A 45 -8.34 1.47 -15.35
CA ALA A 45 -8.64 1.00 -16.70
C ALA A 45 -10.15 1.03 -16.91
N GLU A 46 -10.65 2.13 -17.47
CA GLU A 46 -11.80 2.05 -18.36
C GLU A 46 -11.42 1.06 -19.46
N SER A 47 -12.14 -0.06 -19.55
CA SER A 47 -11.85 -1.15 -20.49
C SER A 47 -11.70 -0.55 -21.89
N ALA A 48 -10.48 -0.56 -22.42
CA ALA A 48 -10.25 -0.17 -23.80
C ALA A 48 -11.18 -1.04 -24.68
N PRO A 49 -11.85 -0.48 -25.70
CA PRO A 49 -12.83 -1.23 -26.52
C PRO A 49 -12.24 -2.45 -27.25
N ASN A 50 -10.91 -2.62 -27.19
CA ASN A 50 -10.09 -3.64 -27.86
C ASN A 50 -9.20 -4.44 -26.89
N GLY A 51 -9.57 -4.58 -25.62
CA GLY A 51 -8.87 -5.53 -24.74
C GLY A 51 -9.01 -6.98 -25.25
N PRO A 52 -8.15 -7.91 -24.77
CA PRO A 52 -8.20 -9.31 -25.18
C PRO A 52 -9.55 -9.93 -24.80
N LYS A 53 -10.24 -10.54 -25.77
CA LYS A 53 -11.60 -11.10 -25.56
C LYS A 53 -11.59 -12.61 -25.42
N SER A 54 -10.53 -13.26 -25.86
CA SER A 54 -10.42 -14.72 -25.92
C SER A 54 -9.04 -15.22 -25.48
N ALA A 55 -8.94 -16.52 -25.23
CA ALA A 55 -7.68 -17.17 -24.87
C ALA A 55 -6.61 -17.06 -25.97
N ASP A 56 -7.04 -16.92 -27.23
CA ASP A 56 -6.14 -16.76 -28.39
C ASP A 56 -5.47 -15.38 -28.42
N ASP A 57 -6.06 -14.39 -27.74
CA ASP A 57 -5.56 -13.02 -27.67
C ASP A 57 -4.56 -12.81 -26.53
N VAL A 58 -4.34 -13.82 -25.67
CA VAL A 58 -3.48 -13.71 -24.49
C VAL A 58 -2.35 -14.72 -24.52
N ARG A 59 -1.24 -14.34 -23.87
CA ARG A 59 -0.12 -15.26 -23.66
C ARG A 59 -0.42 -16.17 -22.48
N LEU A 60 -0.54 -17.46 -22.74
CA LEU A 60 -0.55 -18.49 -21.70
C LEU A 60 0.88 -19.02 -21.48
N VAL A 61 1.20 -19.36 -20.24
CA VAL A 61 2.51 -19.88 -19.82
C VAL A 61 2.36 -21.30 -19.28
N PRO A 62 3.28 -22.22 -19.61
CA PRO A 62 3.20 -23.58 -19.08
C PRO A 62 3.37 -23.58 -17.55
N VAL A 63 2.60 -24.41 -16.87
CA VAL A 63 2.71 -24.68 -15.42
C VAL A 63 2.54 -26.18 -15.17
N GLY A 64 3.34 -26.72 -14.25
CA GLY A 64 3.42 -28.17 -14.03
C GLY A 64 4.01 -28.94 -15.22
N ASP A 65 4.02 -30.26 -15.13
CA ASP A 65 4.69 -31.14 -16.10
C ASP A 65 3.75 -31.67 -17.21
N ARG A 66 2.43 -31.67 -16.97
CA ARG A 66 1.39 -32.14 -17.90
C ARG A 66 1.07 -31.16 -19.03
N GLY A 67 1.64 -29.96 -19.00
CA GLY A 67 1.43 -28.95 -20.04
C GLY A 67 0.17 -28.11 -19.87
N ASP A 68 -0.35 -27.98 -18.64
CA ASP A 68 -1.34 -26.95 -18.32
C ASP A 68 -0.77 -25.56 -18.66
N ARG A 69 -1.60 -24.68 -19.22
CA ARG A 69 -1.18 -23.33 -19.59
C ARG A 69 -1.98 -22.27 -18.83
N LEU A 70 -1.30 -21.56 -17.95
CA LEU A 70 -1.86 -20.52 -17.09
C LEU A 70 -1.82 -19.15 -17.79
N TRP A 71 -2.85 -18.35 -17.65
CA TRP A 71 -2.79 -16.92 -17.92
C TRP A 71 -2.10 -16.21 -16.75
N PRO A 72 -0.94 -15.53 -16.93
CA PRO A 72 -0.07 -15.11 -15.83
C PRO A 72 -0.56 -13.85 -15.08
N PHE A 73 -1.88 -13.63 -15.05
CA PHE A 73 -2.57 -12.53 -14.40
C PHE A 73 -3.83 -13.04 -13.69
N THR A 74 -4.37 -12.23 -12.79
CA THR A 74 -5.71 -12.43 -12.25
C THR A 74 -6.67 -11.36 -12.76
N SER A 75 -7.96 -11.66 -12.73
CA SER A 75 -9.04 -10.80 -13.20
C SER A 75 -10.13 -10.64 -12.15
N ARG A 76 -10.83 -9.50 -12.22
CA ARG A 76 -12.01 -9.24 -11.37
C ARG A 76 -13.20 -10.09 -11.75
N ASP A 77 -13.27 -10.49 -13.01
CA ASP A 77 -14.38 -11.21 -13.61
C ASP A 77 -13.83 -12.38 -14.43
N ARG A 78 -14.69 -13.29 -14.91
CA ARG A 78 -14.29 -14.39 -15.82
C ARG A 78 -14.09 -13.86 -17.24
N SER A 79 -13.24 -12.85 -17.38
CA SER A 79 -12.92 -12.13 -18.60
C SER A 79 -11.48 -11.62 -18.56
N PHE A 80 -10.81 -11.61 -19.71
CA PHE A 80 -9.44 -11.11 -19.83
C PHE A 80 -9.37 -9.57 -19.78
N ASP A 81 -10.44 -8.88 -20.14
CA ASP A 81 -10.55 -7.40 -20.12
C ASP A 81 -10.58 -6.80 -18.71
N ALA A 82 -10.79 -7.63 -17.69
CA ALA A 82 -10.85 -7.23 -16.29
C ALA A 82 -9.55 -7.56 -15.51
N LEU A 83 -8.43 -7.65 -16.24
CA LEU A 83 -7.07 -7.87 -15.71
C LEU A 83 -6.78 -6.97 -14.50
N THR A 84 -6.10 -7.54 -13.51
CA THR A 84 -5.65 -6.85 -12.29
C THR A 84 -4.16 -7.00 -12.05
N LEU A 85 -3.75 -7.93 -11.19
CA LEU A 85 -2.35 -8.08 -10.77
C LEU A 85 -1.75 -9.37 -11.35
N PRO A 86 -0.43 -9.39 -11.61
CA PRO A 86 0.25 -10.57 -12.12
C PRO A 86 0.36 -11.68 -11.06
N VAL A 87 0.47 -12.92 -11.53
CA VAL A 87 0.98 -14.04 -10.74
C VAL A 87 2.50 -13.90 -10.65
N ASN A 88 3.07 -13.98 -9.45
CA ASN A 88 4.50 -13.74 -9.23
C ASN A 88 5.24 -14.88 -8.53
N VAL A 89 4.53 -15.90 -8.05
CA VAL A 89 5.11 -17.16 -7.58
C VAL A 89 4.28 -18.32 -8.12
N VAL A 90 4.93 -19.42 -8.51
CA VAL A 90 4.29 -20.70 -8.83
C VAL A 90 4.99 -21.78 -8.00
N VAL A 91 4.20 -22.65 -7.37
CA VAL A 91 4.73 -23.80 -6.62
C VAL A 91 4.23 -25.07 -7.28
N GLU A 92 5.13 -25.98 -7.63
CA GLU A 92 4.82 -27.33 -8.12
C GLU A 92 4.39 -28.19 -6.93
N GLY A 93 3.13 -28.05 -6.58
CA GLY A 93 2.41 -28.86 -5.62
C GLY A 93 1.01 -28.32 -5.34
N ASN A 94 0.16 -29.17 -4.76
CA ASN A 94 -1.22 -28.83 -4.41
C ASN A 94 -1.31 -27.68 -3.36
N PRO A 95 -2.30 -26.77 -3.48
CA PRO A 95 -2.50 -25.66 -2.54
C PRO A 95 -2.56 -26.05 -1.07
N ALA A 96 -3.13 -27.20 -0.71
CA ALA A 96 -3.21 -27.66 0.67
C ALA A 96 -1.83 -27.95 1.27
N ARG A 97 -0.88 -28.40 0.44
CA ARG A 97 0.52 -28.61 0.85
C ARG A 97 1.27 -27.29 0.96
N VAL A 98 1.05 -26.37 0.03
CA VAL A 98 1.63 -25.02 0.09
C VAL A 98 1.13 -24.29 1.34
N ARG A 99 -0.17 -24.36 1.63
CA ARG A 99 -0.80 -23.89 2.86
C ARG A 99 -0.09 -24.41 4.09
N SER A 100 0.12 -25.73 4.18
CA SER A 100 0.72 -26.31 5.37
C SER A 100 2.17 -25.89 5.57
N LEU A 101 2.94 -25.72 4.48
CA LEU A 101 4.31 -25.21 4.51
C LEU A 101 4.39 -23.74 4.94
N LEU A 102 3.40 -22.92 4.60
CA LEU A 102 3.37 -21.50 4.97
C LEU A 102 2.83 -21.30 6.40
N LEU A 103 1.79 -22.04 6.81
CA LEU A 103 1.11 -21.86 8.11
C LEU A 103 1.75 -22.63 9.28
N TYR A 104 2.09 -23.91 9.12
CA TYR A 104 2.44 -24.79 10.26
C TYR A 104 3.94 -24.92 10.51
N SER A 105 4.64 -23.85 10.21
CA SER A 105 6.08 -23.79 10.28
C SER A 105 6.53 -23.17 11.59
N ARG A 106 7.69 -23.60 12.12
CA ARG A 106 8.23 -23.03 13.37
C ARG A 106 8.44 -21.50 13.31
N ASP A 107 8.66 -20.96 12.11
CA ASP A 107 8.85 -19.54 11.84
C ASP A 107 7.68 -18.93 11.04
N ALA A 108 6.49 -19.54 11.08
CA ALA A 108 5.37 -19.06 10.28
C ALA A 108 4.84 -17.73 10.84
N THR A 109 4.88 -16.69 10.01
CA THR A 109 4.22 -15.39 10.24
C THR A 109 2.90 -15.26 9.48
N TRP A 110 2.56 -16.29 8.68
CA TRP A 110 1.38 -16.29 7.83
C TRP A 110 0.16 -16.75 8.62
N ASP A 111 -0.92 -15.98 8.51
CA ASP A 111 -2.24 -16.28 9.03
C ASP A 111 -3.22 -16.51 7.89
N GLU A 112 -4.20 -17.39 8.11
CA GLU A 112 -5.30 -17.59 7.17
C GLU A 112 -6.29 -16.43 7.30
N THR A 113 -6.78 -15.95 6.15
CA THR A 113 -7.79 -14.89 6.18
C THR A 113 -9.12 -15.52 6.57
N ASN A 114 -9.59 -15.31 7.81
CA ASN A 114 -10.87 -15.84 8.32
C ASN A 114 -12.08 -15.43 7.47
N GLU A 115 -13.13 -16.25 7.39
CA GLU A 115 -14.37 -15.96 6.61
C GLU A 115 -15.09 -14.65 6.98
N SER A 116 -14.96 -14.16 8.22
CA SER A 116 -15.51 -12.85 8.64
C SER A 116 -14.66 -11.65 8.21
N TRP A 117 -13.43 -11.93 7.75
CA TRP A 117 -12.43 -10.99 7.24
C TRP A 117 -12.17 -11.18 5.73
N GLN A 118 -12.56 -12.33 5.18
CA GLN A 118 -12.94 -12.52 3.79
C GLN A 118 -14.31 -11.84 3.60
N GLN A 119 -14.50 -11.17 2.48
CA GLN A 119 -15.82 -10.60 2.20
C GLN A 119 -16.76 -11.73 1.83
N ALA A 120 -18.05 -11.57 2.12
CA ALA A 120 -19.08 -12.53 1.76
C ALA A 120 -18.92 -12.94 0.29
N SER A 121 -18.46 -14.18 0.08
CA SER A 121 -18.49 -14.86 -1.21
C SER A 121 -19.92 -14.76 -1.71
N THR A 122 -20.12 -14.21 -2.91
CA THR A 122 -21.46 -14.21 -3.50
C THR A 122 -21.69 -15.57 -4.14
N GLU A 123 -21.76 -16.62 -3.33
CA GLU A 123 -22.38 -17.87 -3.79
C GLU A 123 -23.90 -17.64 -3.84
N GLN A 124 -24.45 -17.26 -5.00
CA GLN A 124 -25.45 -18.09 -5.70
C GLN A 124 -26.03 -17.43 -6.98
N ALA A 125 -26.00 -18.26 -8.04
CA ALA A 125 -26.90 -18.37 -9.20
C ALA A 125 -26.85 -17.33 -10.35
N PRO A 126 -26.93 -17.80 -11.62
CA PRO A 126 -27.03 -16.94 -12.78
C PRO A 126 -28.45 -16.37 -12.86
N THR A 127 -28.59 -15.09 -12.59
CA THR A 127 -29.79 -14.34 -12.97
C THR A 127 -29.41 -13.35 -14.05
N ASP A 128 -30.04 -13.47 -15.22
CA ASP A 128 -30.05 -12.49 -16.31
C ASP A 128 -30.73 -11.19 -15.85
N GLU A 129 -30.17 -10.51 -14.85
CA GLU A 129 -30.55 -9.14 -14.51
C GLU A 129 -29.50 -8.16 -15.01
N PRO A 130 -29.92 -7.06 -15.66
CA PRO A 130 -29.00 -6.01 -16.09
C PRO A 130 -28.29 -5.44 -14.87
N ALA A 131 -26.95 -5.42 -14.93
CA ALA A 131 -26.07 -4.94 -13.87
C ALA A 131 -26.60 -3.64 -13.26
N SER A 132 -26.93 -3.71 -11.97
CA SER A 132 -27.33 -2.57 -11.17
C SER A 132 -26.25 -1.48 -11.24
N PRO A 133 -26.59 -0.18 -11.40
CA PRO A 133 -25.63 0.93 -11.47
C PRO A 133 -24.86 1.19 -10.16
N TRP A 134 -25.05 0.34 -9.15
CA TRP A 134 -24.33 0.32 -7.88
C TRP A 134 -23.24 -0.75 -7.93
N GLY A 135 -21.99 -0.34 -8.16
CA GLY A 135 -20.83 -1.24 -8.11
C GLY A 135 -20.57 -1.80 -6.71
N SER A 136 -20.13 -3.06 -6.63
CA SER A 136 -19.83 -3.76 -5.37
C SER A 136 -18.62 -3.16 -4.64
N ALA A 137 -18.73 -2.99 -3.32
CA ALA A 137 -17.63 -2.55 -2.45
C ALA A 137 -16.62 -3.69 -2.25
N THR A 138 -15.34 -3.39 -2.50
CA THR A 138 -14.36 -4.32 -3.10
C THR A 138 -13.53 -5.14 -2.10
N GLY A 139 -13.38 -6.41 -2.48
CA GLY A 139 -12.60 -7.51 -1.90
C GLY A 139 -13.14 -8.81 -2.49
N ALA A 140 -13.39 -8.76 -3.81
CA ALA A 140 -14.16 -9.71 -4.58
C ALA A 140 -13.30 -10.87 -5.06
N ASP A 141 -13.95 -12.00 -5.34
CA ASP A 141 -13.39 -13.16 -6.03
C ASP A 141 -12.46 -12.71 -7.16
N ARG A 142 -11.33 -13.37 -7.27
CA ARG A 142 -10.37 -13.11 -8.35
C ARG A 142 -10.22 -14.39 -9.13
N PHE A 143 -10.34 -14.28 -10.44
CA PHE A 143 -10.23 -15.43 -11.32
C PHE A 143 -8.88 -15.41 -12.02
N THR A 144 -8.36 -16.58 -12.36
CA THR A 144 -7.33 -16.71 -13.39
C THR A 144 -7.77 -17.78 -14.39
N PHE A 145 -7.21 -17.74 -15.59
CA PHE A 145 -7.58 -18.63 -16.66
C PHE A 145 -6.51 -19.71 -16.84
N VAL A 146 -6.93 -20.95 -17.03
CA VAL A 146 -6.06 -22.09 -17.27
C VAL A 146 -6.60 -22.85 -18.46
N ASP A 147 -5.75 -23.15 -19.42
CA ASP A 147 -6.02 -24.10 -20.48
C ASP A 147 -5.38 -25.44 -20.12
N THR A 148 -6.22 -26.40 -19.73
CA THR A 148 -5.81 -27.74 -19.32
C THR A 148 -5.86 -28.71 -20.49
N ALA A 149 -4.96 -29.69 -20.52
CA ALA A 149 -4.95 -30.70 -21.59
C ALA A 149 -6.26 -31.53 -21.65
N ASP A 150 -6.88 -31.78 -20.50
CA ASP A 150 -8.05 -32.67 -20.39
C ASP A 150 -9.40 -31.94 -20.55
N SER A 151 -9.51 -30.71 -20.04
CA SER A 151 -10.78 -29.97 -19.96
C SER A 151 -10.82 -28.70 -20.82
N GLY A 152 -9.70 -28.35 -21.47
CA GLY A 152 -9.53 -27.09 -22.18
C GLY A 152 -9.50 -25.89 -21.24
N GLY A 153 -9.91 -24.73 -21.78
CA GLY A 153 -9.94 -23.44 -21.11
C GLY A 153 -10.97 -23.31 -19.98
N LEU A 154 -10.51 -23.04 -18.77
CA LEU A 154 -11.31 -22.88 -17.56
C LEU A 154 -10.88 -21.62 -16.78
N TRP A 155 -11.87 -20.89 -16.25
CA TRP A 155 -11.63 -19.86 -15.23
C TRP A 155 -11.68 -20.49 -13.83
N ILE A 156 -10.58 -20.39 -13.09
CA ILE A 156 -10.48 -20.87 -11.71
C ILE A 156 -10.53 -19.69 -10.73
N ALA A 157 -11.27 -19.87 -9.64
CA ALA A 157 -11.29 -18.93 -8.51
C ALA A 157 -10.12 -19.20 -7.56
N GLU A 158 -9.87 -18.30 -6.61
CA GLU A 158 -8.90 -18.57 -5.56
C GLU A 158 -9.29 -19.82 -4.75
N SER A 159 -8.30 -20.65 -4.46
CA SER A 159 -8.47 -21.79 -3.55
C SER A 159 -8.41 -21.34 -2.09
N MET A 160 -7.61 -20.30 -1.79
CA MET A 160 -7.51 -19.71 -0.47
C MET A 160 -6.73 -18.37 -0.44
N GLN A 161 -6.76 -17.69 0.70
CA GLN A 161 -6.04 -16.42 0.94
C GLN A 161 -5.27 -16.43 2.26
N LEU A 162 -3.98 -16.05 2.21
CA LEU A 162 -3.08 -15.97 3.38
C LEU A 162 -2.55 -14.54 3.54
N HIS A 163 -2.28 -14.09 4.76
CA HIS A 163 -1.68 -12.78 4.99
C HIS A 163 -0.66 -12.79 6.12
N ASP A 164 0.24 -11.81 6.12
CA ASP A 164 1.18 -11.51 7.20
C ASP A 164 1.17 -9.99 7.43
N GLY A 165 0.70 -9.56 8.59
CA GLY A 165 0.51 -8.16 8.97
C GLY A 165 -0.88 -7.86 9.51
N THR A 166 -1.28 -6.60 9.54
CA THR A 166 -2.56 -6.16 10.12
C THR A 166 -3.50 -5.60 9.07
N TYR A 167 -4.81 -5.76 9.27
CA TYR A 167 -5.84 -5.29 8.35
C TYR A 167 -5.83 -3.77 8.23
N PHE A 168 -5.83 -3.04 9.34
CA PHE A 168 -5.81 -1.56 9.31
C PHE A 168 -4.41 -0.97 9.19
N GLY A 169 -3.36 -1.81 9.14
CA GLY A 169 -1.98 -1.38 8.94
C GLY A 169 -1.52 -1.65 7.52
N SER A 170 -0.41 -2.37 7.42
CA SER A 170 0.09 -2.96 6.18
C SER A 170 0.25 -4.46 6.35
N ARG A 171 0.12 -5.18 5.24
CA ARG A 171 0.29 -6.63 5.19
C ARG A 171 0.82 -7.10 3.86
N THR A 172 1.46 -8.26 3.89
CA THR A 172 1.67 -9.07 2.70
C THR A 172 0.47 -9.99 2.55
N HIS A 173 -0.13 -10.05 1.37
CA HIS A 173 -1.34 -10.81 1.09
C HIS A 173 -1.11 -11.72 -0.10
N LEU A 174 -1.50 -12.98 0.05
CA LEU A 174 -1.35 -14.04 -0.93
C LEU A 174 -2.74 -14.53 -1.36
N ARG A 175 -2.98 -14.59 -2.67
CA ARG A 175 -4.09 -15.37 -3.24
C ARG A 175 -3.52 -16.58 -3.95
N LEU A 176 -4.01 -17.77 -3.59
CA LEU A 176 -3.53 -19.04 -4.12
C LEU A 176 -4.56 -19.63 -5.09
N TYR A 177 -4.08 -20.15 -6.22
CA TYR A 177 -4.87 -20.76 -7.29
C TYR A 177 -4.33 -22.16 -7.57
N GLY A 178 -5.11 -23.18 -7.28
CA GLY A 178 -4.74 -24.58 -7.54
C GLY A 178 -5.19 -25.08 -8.90
N GLY A 179 -4.33 -25.87 -9.54
CA GLY A 179 -4.67 -26.63 -10.74
C GLY A 179 -3.86 -27.93 -10.85
N GLY A 180 -4.02 -28.61 -11.98
CA GLY A 180 -3.39 -29.90 -12.26
C GLY A 180 -4.13 -31.10 -11.67
N THR A 181 -3.43 -32.22 -11.60
CA THR A 181 -3.93 -33.54 -11.16
C THR A 181 -3.28 -33.95 -9.84
N PRO A 182 -3.76 -34.98 -9.13
CA PRO A 182 -3.14 -35.42 -7.88
C PRO A 182 -1.64 -35.72 -7.96
N ASP A 183 -1.17 -36.22 -9.10
CA ASP A 183 0.23 -36.60 -9.32
C ASP A 183 1.10 -35.49 -9.93
N ASP A 184 0.47 -34.43 -10.45
CA ASP A 184 1.12 -33.28 -11.07
C ASP A 184 0.24 -32.06 -10.81
N SER A 185 0.35 -31.53 -9.59
CA SER A 185 -0.44 -30.41 -9.10
C SER A 185 0.44 -29.18 -9.00
N TRP A 186 -0.15 -28.03 -9.21
CA TRP A 186 0.55 -26.75 -9.10
C TRP A 186 -0.32 -25.73 -8.38
N THR A 187 0.33 -24.72 -7.82
CA THR A 187 -0.29 -23.59 -7.13
C THR A 187 0.32 -22.29 -7.66
N ALA A 188 -0.47 -21.50 -8.38
CA ALA A 188 -0.10 -20.14 -8.72
C ALA A 188 -0.45 -19.20 -7.55
N ILE A 189 0.43 -18.26 -7.26
CA ILE A 189 0.30 -17.33 -6.14
C ILE A 189 0.45 -15.91 -6.63
N GLN A 190 -0.51 -15.07 -6.24
CA GLN A 190 -0.43 -13.63 -6.33
C GLN A 190 -0.04 -13.07 -4.95
N ALA A 191 1.24 -12.77 -4.78
CA ALA A 191 1.78 -12.14 -3.58
C ALA A 191 1.84 -10.62 -3.76
N HIS A 192 1.26 -9.85 -2.84
CA HIS A 192 1.27 -8.39 -2.91
C HIS A 192 1.34 -7.76 -1.52
N ARG A 193 1.90 -6.57 -1.42
CA ARG A 193 1.90 -5.75 -0.20
C ARG A 193 0.83 -4.70 -0.36
N ASP A 194 -0.05 -4.63 0.63
CA ASP A 194 -1.11 -3.64 0.68
C ASP A 194 -1.16 -2.92 2.02
N TYR A 195 -1.83 -1.78 2.04
CA TYR A 195 -2.13 -1.03 3.26
C TYR A 195 -3.55 -0.47 3.22
N TRP A 196 -4.16 -0.29 4.40
CA TRP A 196 -5.47 0.35 4.51
C TRP A 196 -5.39 1.86 4.26
N ASP A 197 -6.07 2.36 3.23
CA ASP A 197 -6.12 3.77 2.91
C ASP A 197 -7.42 4.41 3.41
N TRP A 198 -7.32 5.29 4.42
CA TRP A 198 -8.48 5.96 5.03
C TRP A 198 -9.26 6.87 4.10
N PHE A 199 -8.65 7.38 3.04
CA PHE A 199 -9.36 8.22 2.06
C PHE A 199 -10.09 7.38 1.02
N ARG A 200 -9.59 6.19 0.70
CA ARG A 200 -10.22 5.28 -0.27
C ARG A 200 -11.12 4.23 0.39
N LEU A 201 -11.03 4.06 1.71
CA LEU A 201 -11.70 3.02 2.49
C LEU A 201 -11.50 1.61 1.92
N ARG A 202 -10.28 1.35 1.44
CA ARG A 202 -9.86 0.07 0.86
C ARG A 202 -8.36 -0.12 0.99
N HIS A 203 -7.93 -1.37 0.76
CA HIS A 203 -6.52 -1.69 0.62
C HIS A 203 -5.96 -1.12 -0.68
N THR A 204 -4.80 -0.48 -0.60
CA THR A 204 -4.03 -0.01 -1.76
C THR A 204 -2.75 -0.83 -1.87
N VAL A 205 -2.51 -1.42 -3.05
CA VAL A 205 -1.34 -2.23 -3.32
C VAL A 205 -0.15 -1.33 -3.65
N THR A 206 1.00 -1.62 -3.05
CA THR A 206 2.22 -0.81 -3.20
C THR A 206 3.41 -1.58 -3.75
N SER A 207 3.43 -2.91 -3.63
CA SER A 207 4.54 -3.74 -4.12
C SER A 207 4.08 -5.16 -4.41
N LEU A 208 4.72 -5.77 -5.40
CA LEU A 208 4.61 -7.16 -5.82
C LEU A 208 5.97 -7.87 -5.70
N ALA A 209 7.07 -7.17 -6.01
CA ALA A 209 8.42 -7.74 -5.98
C ALA A 209 8.89 -8.11 -4.55
N GLY A 210 8.66 -7.23 -3.58
CA GLY A 210 9.01 -7.51 -2.17
C GLY A 210 8.27 -8.75 -1.61
N PRO A 211 6.94 -8.82 -1.74
CA PRO A 211 6.13 -10.01 -1.43
C PRO A 211 6.58 -11.29 -2.12
N GLN A 212 6.89 -11.25 -3.42
CA GLN A 212 7.43 -12.40 -4.15
C GLN A 212 8.71 -12.91 -3.49
N HIS A 213 9.66 -12.01 -3.20
CA HIS A 213 10.91 -12.39 -2.55
C HIS A 213 10.70 -12.91 -1.12
N ALA A 214 9.72 -12.36 -0.37
CA ALA A 214 9.38 -12.85 0.96
C ALA A 214 8.87 -14.30 0.91
N VAL A 215 7.93 -14.60 0.00
CA VAL A 215 7.41 -15.97 -0.19
C VAL A 215 8.52 -16.92 -0.65
N GLU A 216 9.32 -16.52 -1.63
CA GLU A 216 10.46 -17.30 -2.13
C GLU A 216 11.42 -17.68 -1.00
N ARG A 217 11.84 -16.68 -0.22
CA ARG A 217 12.74 -16.84 0.92
C ARG A 217 12.16 -17.74 2.01
N ASP A 218 10.87 -17.64 2.29
CA ASP A 218 10.21 -18.45 3.31
C ASP A 218 10.05 -19.92 2.86
N LEU A 219 9.81 -20.15 1.57
CA LEU A 219 9.80 -21.48 0.96
C LEU A 219 11.20 -22.10 0.89
N MET A 220 12.25 -21.34 0.51
CA MET A 220 13.64 -21.83 0.47
C MET A 220 14.15 -22.38 1.81
N ARG A 221 13.62 -21.85 2.93
CA ARG A 221 13.96 -22.36 4.28
C ARG A 221 13.33 -23.72 4.58
N ARG A 222 12.49 -24.26 3.71
CA ARG A 222 11.84 -25.57 3.91
C ARG A 222 12.76 -26.71 3.45
N PRO A 223 12.81 -27.80 4.23
CA PRO A 223 13.53 -29.01 3.81
C PRO A 223 12.87 -29.68 2.59
N THR A 224 11.56 -29.49 2.44
CA THR A 224 10.75 -30.06 1.37
C THR A 224 10.94 -29.38 0.01
N VAL A 225 11.50 -28.17 -0.03
CA VAL A 225 11.79 -27.48 -1.29
C VAL A 225 13.07 -28.04 -1.88
N VAL A 226 12.98 -28.53 -3.12
CA VAL A 226 14.07 -29.19 -3.85
C VAL A 226 14.79 -28.17 -4.73
N ASP A 227 14.04 -27.35 -5.44
CA ASP A 227 14.58 -26.33 -6.33
C ASP A 227 13.77 -25.04 -6.28
N VAL A 228 14.43 -23.92 -6.56
CA VAL A 228 13.78 -22.63 -6.79
C VAL A 228 14.46 -21.95 -7.97
N ARG A 229 13.69 -21.69 -9.01
CA ARG A 229 14.16 -21.08 -10.26
C ARG A 229 13.34 -19.85 -10.62
N ARG A 230 13.92 -18.99 -11.45
CA ARG A 230 13.27 -17.78 -11.98
C ARG A 230 12.91 -18.01 -13.43
N GLU A 231 11.63 -17.88 -13.77
CA GLU A 231 11.13 -18.03 -15.13
C GLU A 231 10.47 -16.75 -15.64
N ARG A 232 10.63 -16.47 -16.93
CA ARG A 232 10.12 -15.23 -17.53
C ARG A 232 8.72 -15.42 -18.10
N PHE A 233 7.71 -15.05 -17.31
CA PHE A 233 6.31 -15.05 -17.75
C PHE A 233 5.94 -13.81 -18.57
N ALA A 234 6.82 -12.79 -18.60
CA ALA A 234 6.62 -11.52 -19.30
C ALA A 234 5.32 -10.80 -18.89
N ASN A 235 4.94 -10.96 -17.62
CA ASN A 235 3.79 -10.32 -16.99
C ASN A 235 4.21 -9.10 -16.13
N GLY A 236 5.27 -8.40 -16.56
CA GLY A 236 5.79 -7.21 -15.90
C GLY A 236 5.09 -5.91 -16.31
N GLY A 237 5.52 -4.79 -15.73
CA GLY A 237 5.02 -3.44 -16.07
C GLY A 237 3.82 -2.97 -15.22
N ILE A 238 3.32 -3.83 -14.33
CA ILE A 238 2.30 -3.48 -13.34
C ILE A 238 3.00 -3.26 -11.99
N ILE A 239 2.87 -2.05 -11.44
CA ILE A 239 3.55 -1.61 -10.20
C ILE A 239 5.07 -1.81 -10.33
N ASP A 240 5.66 -2.73 -9.56
CA ASP A 240 7.09 -3.03 -9.52
C ASP A 240 7.40 -4.46 -10.02
N ALA A 241 6.44 -5.11 -10.70
CA ALA A 241 6.66 -6.43 -11.31
C ALA A 241 7.54 -6.33 -12.55
N ASP A 242 8.61 -7.12 -12.58
CA ASP A 242 9.62 -7.18 -13.66
C ASP A 242 9.31 -8.24 -14.74
N GLY A 243 8.28 -9.05 -14.51
CA GLY A 243 7.85 -10.13 -15.41
C GLY A 243 8.60 -11.46 -15.20
N TRP A 244 9.38 -11.58 -14.13
CA TRP A 244 10.01 -12.81 -13.67
C TRP A 244 9.22 -13.40 -12.50
N VAL A 245 8.93 -14.69 -12.58
CA VAL A 245 8.15 -15.45 -11.59
C VAL A 245 9.07 -16.44 -10.90
N SER A 246 8.92 -16.57 -9.58
CA SER A 246 9.64 -17.59 -8.80
C SER A 246 8.89 -18.91 -8.91
N VAL A 247 9.50 -19.92 -9.51
CA VAL A 247 8.96 -21.27 -9.63
C VAL A 247 9.65 -22.17 -8.61
N VAL A 248 8.87 -22.80 -7.74
CA VAL A 248 9.34 -23.57 -6.59
C VAL A 248 8.93 -25.03 -6.75
N GLU A 249 9.92 -25.91 -6.75
CA GLU A 249 9.71 -27.36 -6.81
C GLU A 249 9.64 -27.96 -5.40
N LEU A 250 8.56 -28.68 -5.10
CA LEU A 250 8.44 -29.44 -3.86
C LEU A 250 8.84 -30.90 -4.08
N GLY A 251 9.78 -31.39 -3.28
CA GLY A 251 10.15 -32.80 -3.28
C GLY A 251 8.98 -33.70 -2.88
N PRO A 252 9.03 -35.02 -3.13
CA PRO A 252 7.98 -35.94 -2.75
C PRO A 252 7.65 -35.88 -1.25
N PRO A 253 6.39 -36.17 -0.85
CA PRO A 253 5.94 -36.09 0.54
C PRO A 253 6.84 -36.84 1.54
N GLN A 254 7.49 -37.92 1.10
CA GLN A 254 8.33 -38.78 1.95
C GLN A 254 9.72 -38.22 2.29
N LEU A 255 10.22 -37.15 1.64
CA LEU A 255 11.54 -36.57 1.93
C LEU A 255 11.58 -35.68 3.20
N SER A 256 10.44 -35.53 3.88
CA SER A 256 10.27 -34.64 5.04
C SER A 256 10.95 -35.10 6.34
N THR A 257 11.62 -36.26 6.35
CA THR A 257 12.21 -36.86 7.56
C THR A 257 13.73 -37.00 7.56
N LEU A 258 14.45 -36.63 6.49
CA LEU A 258 15.91 -36.74 6.47
C LEU A 258 16.57 -35.36 6.65
N PRO A 259 17.47 -35.20 7.64
CA PRO A 259 18.38 -34.06 7.69
C PRO A 259 19.15 -33.95 6.37
N ARG A 260 19.40 -32.73 5.89
CA ARG A 260 20.29 -32.48 4.76
C ARG A 260 21.72 -32.90 5.17
N ASP A 261 22.08 -34.15 4.93
CA ASP A 261 23.48 -34.55 4.91
C ASP A 261 24.09 -34.05 3.61
N ASP A 262 25.17 -33.29 3.75
CA ASP A 262 26.01 -32.74 2.68
C ASP A 262 26.45 -33.82 1.69
N ALA A 263 25.69 -33.98 0.61
CA ALA A 263 26.11 -34.76 -0.55
C ALA A 263 26.44 -33.82 -1.71
N ARG A 264 27.42 -32.92 -1.49
CA ARG A 264 28.16 -32.30 -2.59
C ARG A 264 28.99 -33.41 -3.26
N ARG A 265 28.42 -34.11 -4.25
CA ARG A 265 29.18 -34.97 -5.17
C ARG A 265 30.18 -34.09 -5.94
N PRO A 266 31.50 -34.33 -5.85
CA PRO A 266 32.41 -33.81 -6.85
C PRO A 266 32.27 -34.65 -8.11
N ALA A 267 32.05 -34.00 -9.25
CA ALA A 267 32.21 -34.63 -10.55
C ALA A 267 33.65 -35.14 -10.68
N SER A 268 33.80 -36.43 -10.99
CA SER A 268 35.07 -37.06 -11.31
C SER A 268 35.62 -36.47 -12.62
N VAL A 269 36.67 -35.65 -12.54
CA VAL A 269 37.51 -35.32 -13.70
C VAL A 269 38.72 -36.25 -13.67
N GLY A 270 38.87 -37.01 -14.75
CA GLY A 270 39.95 -37.97 -14.95
C GLY A 270 41.32 -37.29 -14.99
N SER A 271 42.27 -37.94 -14.33
CA SER A 271 43.70 -37.59 -14.31
C SER A 271 44.35 -37.85 -15.67
N ALA A 272 45.14 -36.89 -16.16
CA ALA A 272 46.24 -37.13 -17.08
C ALA A 272 47.43 -36.21 -16.72
N THR A 273 48.30 -36.74 -15.85
CA THR A 273 49.78 -36.69 -15.82
C THR A 273 50.59 -35.54 -16.46
N GLY A 274 51.58 -35.05 -15.68
CA GLY A 274 52.85 -34.44 -16.14
C GLY A 274 53.15 -33.12 -15.42
N ARG A 275 53.67 -33.10 -14.18
CA ARG A 275 55.08 -33.12 -13.75
C ARG A 275 55.92 -31.89 -14.17
N ASP A 276 56.48 -31.26 -13.13
CA ASP A 276 57.72 -30.46 -13.03
C ASP A 276 57.65 -28.92 -12.77
N GLU A 277 58.12 -28.58 -11.56
CA GLU A 277 59.06 -27.51 -11.16
C GLU A 277 58.63 -26.05 -10.87
N ALA A 278 58.73 -25.72 -9.57
CA ALA A 278 59.51 -24.65 -8.91
C ALA A 278 59.43 -23.16 -9.36
N ALA A 279 58.89 -22.36 -8.44
CA ALA A 279 59.37 -21.08 -7.90
C ALA A 279 60.20 -20.11 -8.77
N GLU A 280 59.71 -18.87 -8.97
CA GLU A 280 60.25 -17.62 -8.40
C GLU A 280 59.78 -16.34 -9.14
N ARG A 281 59.42 -15.32 -8.33
CA ARG A 281 59.55 -13.85 -8.50
C ARG A 281 58.83 -13.09 -9.63
N ALA A 282 58.23 -11.98 -9.17
CA ALA A 282 57.96 -10.66 -9.79
C ALA A 282 56.46 -10.34 -9.75
N GLY A 283 55.98 -9.18 -9.31
CA GLY A 283 56.59 -7.86 -9.32
C GLY A 283 55.90 -7.00 -10.39
N SER A 284 55.18 -5.98 -9.91
CA SER A 284 54.65 -4.78 -10.60
C SER A 284 53.46 -4.86 -11.58
N GLU A 285 52.50 -3.96 -11.32
CA GLU A 285 51.71 -3.12 -12.27
C GLU A 285 50.90 -3.88 -13.34
N GLY A 286 49.57 -3.82 -13.44
CA GLY A 286 48.61 -2.76 -13.16
C GLY A 286 47.78 -2.59 -14.44
N ASP A 287 46.49 -2.92 -14.42
CA ASP A 287 45.50 -2.29 -15.31
C ASP A 287 44.05 -2.59 -14.88
N ASP A 288 43.20 -1.64 -15.19
CA ASP A 288 41.87 -1.34 -14.68
C ASP A 288 40.78 -2.38 -14.99
N THR A 289 39.98 -2.73 -13.97
CA THR A 289 38.58 -3.14 -14.17
C THR A 289 37.79 -2.88 -12.88
N PRO A 290 36.76 -2.00 -12.87
CA PRO A 290 35.94 -1.81 -11.67
C PRO A 290 34.96 -2.98 -11.56
N SER A 291 35.31 -3.99 -10.76
CA SER A 291 34.32 -4.94 -10.24
C SER A 291 33.49 -4.25 -9.17
N VAL A 292 32.27 -3.88 -9.55
CA VAL A 292 31.20 -3.41 -8.67
C VAL A 292 30.76 -4.57 -7.78
N LEU A 293 31.34 -4.64 -6.59
CA LEU A 293 30.80 -5.35 -5.43
C LEU A 293 30.46 -4.29 -4.37
N ASP A 294 29.38 -3.55 -4.61
CA ASP A 294 28.70 -2.86 -3.50
C ASP A 294 27.88 -3.90 -2.74
N THR A 295 28.49 -4.35 -1.65
CA THR A 295 27.74 -4.70 -0.44
C THR A 295 26.82 -3.52 -0.11
N PRO A 296 25.54 -3.72 0.27
CA PRO A 296 24.71 -2.60 0.70
C PRO A 296 25.26 -2.09 2.02
N GLN A 297 26.18 -1.13 1.96
CA GLN A 297 26.49 -0.26 3.07
C GLN A 297 25.23 0.55 3.35
N THR A 298 24.50 0.13 4.37
CA THR A 298 23.48 0.93 5.04
C THR A 298 24.16 2.17 5.61
N GLY A 299 24.24 3.22 4.79
CA GLY A 299 24.71 4.52 5.22
C GLY A 299 23.92 4.99 6.45
N PRO A 300 24.58 5.58 7.47
CA PRO A 300 23.96 5.92 8.75
C PRO A 300 22.92 7.05 8.68
N THR A 301 22.60 7.56 7.49
CA THR A 301 21.65 8.64 7.25
C THR A 301 20.18 8.18 7.32
N GLY A 302 19.89 6.90 7.06
CA GLY A 302 18.53 6.34 7.15
C GLY A 302 18.10 5.96 8.57
N VAL A 303 19.02 5.38 9.35
CA VAL A 303 18.74 4.89 10.71
C VAL A 303 18.59 6.06 11.69
N GLY A 304 19.35 7.15 11.50
CA GLY A 304 19.23 8.36 12.31
C GLY A 304 17.88 9.06 12.17
N THR A 305 17.27 9.03 10.98
CA THR A 305 15.97 9.69 10.72
C THR A 305 14.80 8.87 11.27
N VAL A 306 14.87 7.54 11.17
CA VAL A 306 13.86 6.62 11.73
C VAL A 306 13.91 6.60 13.28
N LEU A 307 15.10 6.63 13.88
CA LEU A 307 15.25 6.79 15.34
C LEU A 307 14.80 8.17 15.83
N SER A 308 15.00 9.23 15.04
CA SER A 308 14.54 10.58 15.40
C SER A 308 13.01 10.69 15.38
N MET A 309 12.34 10.03 14.42
CA MET A 309 10.87 10.03 14.34
C MET A 309 10.23 9.13 15.39
N LEU A 310 10.84 7.97 15.71
CA LEU A 310 10.41 7.13 16.83
C LEU A 310 10.65 7.80 18.18
N ALA A 311 11.73 8.57 18.33
CA ALA A 311 11.99 9.35 19.54
C ALA A 311 10.93 10.44 19.75
N VAL A 312 10.47 11.14 18.70
CA VAL A 312 9.40 12.14 18.82
C VAL A 312 8.04 11.49 19.15
N GLY A 313 7.72 10.34 18.54
CA GLY A 313 6.49 9.60 18.84
C GLY A 313 6.45 9.00 20.24
N PHE A 314 7.55 8.41 20.71
CA PHE A 314 7.67 7.81 22.04
C PHE A 314 7.75 8.87 23.14
N VAL A 315 8.38 10.02 22.88
CA VAL A 315 8.38 11.17 23.79
C VAL A 315 7.01 11.85 23.85
N ALA A 316 6.22 11.87 22.77
CA ALA A 316 4.88 12.43 22.79
C ALA A 316 3.88 11.55 23.56
N VAL A 317 3.88 10.24 23.32
CA VAL A 317 2.96 9.29 23.98
C VAL A 317 3.42 8.95 25.40
N GLY A 318 4.72 8.69 25.59
CA GLY A 318 5.32 8.48 26.91
C GLY A 318 5.32 9.75 27.76
N GLY A 319 5.49 10.92 27.14
CA GLY A 319 5.35 12.21 27.80
C GLY A 319 3.93 12.47 28.29
N LEU A 320 2.90 12.20 27.48
CA LEU A 320 1.50 12.33 27.91
C LEU A 320 1.12 11.36 29.04
N ALA A 321 1.57 10.11 28.96
CA ALA A 321 1.32 9.10 30.00
C ALA A 321 2.10 9.36 31.30
N ALA A 322 3.33 9.87 31.21
CA ALA A 322 4.14 10.27 32.36
C ALA A 322 3.61 11.55 33.02
N LEU A 323 3.09 12.51 32.24
CA LEU A 323 2.47 13.72 32.79
C LEU A 323 1.16 13.41 33.52
N ALA A 324 0.37 12.47 33.01
CA ALA A 324 -0.90 12.07 33.63
C ALA A 324 -0.73 11.38 35.00
N THR A 325 0.45 10.83 35.29
CA THR A 325 0.72 10.08 36.54
C THR A 325 1.40 10.90 37.64
N ARG A 326 1.86 12.14 37.36
CA ARG A 326 2.59 12.99 38.33
C ARG A 326 1.92 14.34 38.54
N ARG A 327 1.01 14.41 39.53
CA ARG A 327 0.20 15.62 39.84
C ARG A 327 1.03 16.83 40.30
N ASP A 328 2.17 16.61 40.95
CA ASP A 328 2.98 17.71 41.52
C ASP A 328 3.91 18.37 40.47
N GLU A 329 4.41 17.60 39.48
CA GLU A 329 5.17 18.14 38.34
C GLU A 329 4.28 18.90 37.34
N LEU A 330 3.03 18.46 37.18
CA LEU A 330 1.99 19.19 36.42
C LEU A 330 1.75 20.58 37.00
N GLY A 331 1.73 20.73 38.32
CA GLY A 331 1.56 22.03 38.99
C GLY A 331 2.67 23.02 38.64
N ALA A 332 3.93 22.58 38.71
CA ALA A 332 5.09 23.40 38.40
C ALA A 332 5.23 23.70 36.89
N LEU A 333 4.85 22.76 36.02
CA LEU A 333 4.82 22.95 34.57
C LEU A 333 3.73 23.95 34.17
N VAL A 334 2.55 23.87 34.79
CA VAL A 334 1.44 24.83 34.59
C VAL A 334 1.81 26.22 35.07
N GLU A 335 2.51 26.35 36.20
CA GLU A 335 3.02 27.63 36.68
C GLU A 335 4.07 28.23 35.75
N ARG A 336 5.02 27.44 35.25
CA ARG A 336 5.98 27.90 34.21
C ARG A 336 5.32 28.23 32.89
N LEU A 337 4.28 27.49 32.49
CA LEU A 337 3.49 27.79 31.28
C LEU A 337 2.78 29.13 31.41
N ARG A 338 2.21 29.43 32.58
CA ARG A 338 1.50 30.68 32.93
C ARG A 338 2.37 31.94 32.74
N TRP A 339 3.68 31.83 32.89
CA TRP A 339 4.64 32.94 32.71
C TRP A 339 5.38 32.90 31.36
N SER A 340 5.12 31.90 30.52
CA SER A 340 5.75 31.75 29.20
C SER A 340 4.88 32.35 28.08
N ARG A 341 5.43 32.53 26.87
CA ARG A 341 4.64 32.93 25.68
C ARG A 341 3.45 31.99 25.39
N LEU A 342 3.41 30.79 25.98
CA LEU A 342 2.28 29.85 25.92
C LEU A 342 1.07 30.29 26.76
N ALA A 343 1.16 31.36 27.55
CA ALA A 343 0.00 31.99 28.18
C ALA A 343 -0.82 32.85 27.19
N ASP A 344 -0.29 33.16 26.00
CA ASP A 344 -1.07 33.80 24.94
C ASP A 344 -2.08 32.80 24.36
N ASP A 345 -3.37 33.03 24.61
CA ASP A 345 -4.49 32.26 24.07
C ASP A 345 -4.39 32.05 22.56
N ARG A 346 -3.81 33.01 21.83
CA ARG A 346 -3.63 32.89 20.37
C ARG A 346 -2.57 31.85 20.03
N LEU A 347 -1.44 31.84 20.74
CA LEU A 347 -0.38 30.85 20.53
C LEU A 347 -0.87 29.46 20.93
N GLN A 348 -1.61 29.35 22.03
CA GLN A 348 -2.23 28.09 22.44
C GLN A 348 -3.12 27.49 21.35
N ARG A 349 -3.91 28.31 20.65
CA ARG A 349 -4.76 27.83 19.54
C ARG A 349 -3.95 27.33 18.36
N VAL A 350 -2.83 27.99 18.03
CA VAL A 350 -1.93 27.56 16.93
C VAL A 350 -1.32 26.21 17.30
N VAL A 351 -0.77 26.09 18.51
CA VAL A 351 -0.19 24.85 19.01
C VAL A 351 -1.24 23.74 19.08
N ALA A 352 -2.44 24.03 19.60
CA ALA A 352 -3.53 23.07 19.69
C ALA A 352 -3.96 22.57 18.29
N LEU A 353 -4.08 23.46 17.30
CA LEU A 353 -4.40 23.07 15.93
C LEU A 353 -3.29 22.19 15.34
N ALA A 354 -2.03 22.59 15.48
CA ALA A 354 -0.89 21.83 14.97
C ALA A 354 -0.84 20.41 15.58
N VAL A 355 -0.87 20.32 16.92
CA VAL A 355 -0.81 19.05 17.65
C VAL A 355 -2.00 18.17 17.30
N ALA A 356 -3.21 18.73 17.26
CA ALA A 356 -4.41 17.95 16.94
C ALA A 356 -4.36 17.40 15.51
N LEU A 357 -3.94 18.20 14.52
CA LEU A 357 -3.86 17.76 13.13
C LEU A 357 -2.73 16.75 12.89
N VAL A 358 -1.61 16.86 13.59
CA VAL A 358 -0.54 15.85 13.55
C VAL A 358 -1.00 14.53 14.19
N ALA A 359 -1.63 14.61 15.35
CA ALA A 359 -2.02 13.43 16.12
C ALA A 359 -3.19 12.66 15.48
N LEU A 360 -4.09 13.33 14.78
CA LEU A 360 -5.36 12.74 14.36
C LEU A 360 -5.24 11.52 13.43
N PRO A 361 -4.46 11.55 12.32
CA PRO A 361 -4.27 10.36 11.48
C PRO A 361 -3.68 9.18 12.27
N VAL A 362 -2.66 9.46 13.06
CA VAL A 362 -1.95 8.50 13.91
C VAL A 362 -2.87 7.88 14.97
N LEU A 363 -3.71 8.68 15.62
CA LEU A 363 -4.66 8.23 16.63
C LEU A 363 -5.77 7.38 16.01
N VAL A 364 -6.30 7.78 14.85
CA VAL A 364 -7.29 7.00 14.10
C VAL A 364 -6.71 5.64 13.74
N ARG A 365 -5.47 5.59 13.22
CA ARG A 365 -4.76 4.35 12.89
C ARG A 365 -4.54 3.48 14.12
N SER A 366 -4.03 4.06 15.20
CA SER A 366 -3.75 3.35 16.45
C SER A 366 -5.02 2.76 17.05
N ALA A 367 -6.13 3.51 17.00
CA ALA A 367 -7.43 3.04 17.46
C ALA A 367 -7.94 1.86 16.60
N ALA A 368 -7.80 1.92 15.28
CA ALA A 368 -8.20 0.85 14.39
C ALA A 368 -7.40 -0.44 14.63
N LEU A 369 -6.07 -0.33 14.75
CA LEU A 369 -5.18 -1.44 15.09
C LEU A 369 -5.45 -2.02 16.48
N GLY A 370 -5.85 -1.19 17.44
CA GLY A 370 -6.27 -1.64 18.76
C GLY A 370 -7.61 -2.40 18.71
N LEU A 371 -8.59 -1.89 17.98
CA LEU A 371 -9.91 -2.50 17.82
C LEU A 371 -9.85 -3.82 17.05
N GLU A 372 -8.96 -3.94 16.07
CA GLU A 372 -8.69 -5.18 15.32
C GLU A 372 -8.41 -6.37 16.25
N ARG A 373 -7.76 -6.13 17.40
CA ARG A 373 -7.38 -7.19 18.36
C ARG A 373 -8.47 -7.56 19.36
N VAL A 374 -9.42 -6.65 19.60
CA VAL A 374 -10.37 -6.75 20.72
C VAL A 374 -11.76 -7.12 20.23
N VAL A 375 -12.11 -6.71 19.02
CA VAL A 375 -13.47 -6.78 18.51
C VAL A 375 -13.54 -7.81 17.38
N PRO A 376 -14.26 -8.94 17.53
CA PRO A 376 -14.50 -9.90 16.45
C PRO A 376 -15.48 -9.37 15.38
N ASN A 377 -15.55 -8.05 15.18
CA ASN A 377 -16.46 -7.42 14.23
C ASN A 377 -15.78 -7.25 12.87
N HIS A 378 -16.58 -7.44 11.82
CA HIS A 378 -16.18 -7.22 10.43
C HIS A 378 -15.50 -5.84 10.26
N PRO A 379 -14.35 -5.72 9.57
CA PRO A 379 -13.55 -4.49 9.49
C PRO A 379 -14.32 -3.24 9.04
N LYS A 380 -15.32 -3.40 8.16
CA LYS A 380 -16.27 -2.35 7.79
C LYS A 380 -16.91 -1.61 8.98
N VAL A 381 -17.13 -2.27 10.13
CA VAL A 381 -17.68 -1.63 11.34
C VAL A 381 -16.66 -0.67 11.96
N VAL A 382 -15.41 -1.11 12.11
CA VAL A 382 -14.32 -0.28 12.63
C VAL A 382 -14.06 0.90 11.70
N ALA A 383 -14.01 0.65 10.38
CA ALA A 383 -13.88 1.69 9.37
C ALA A 383 -15.04 2.69 9.42
N GLY A 384 -16.29 2.21 9.49
CA GLY A 384 -17.49 3.06 9.58
C GLY A 384 -17.55 3.92 10.85
N LEU A 385 -17.00 3.43 11.96
CA LEU A 385 -16.91 4.17 13.21
C LEU A 385 -15.84 5.28 13.16
N LEU A 386 -14.66 4.97 12.62
CA LEU A 386 -13.49 5.85 12.69
C LEU A 386 -13.38 6.81 11.49
N PHE A 387 -13.95 6.46 10.33
CA PHE A 387 -13.90 7.30 9.14
C PHE A 387 -14.55 8.69 9.33
N PRO A 388 -15.72 8.84 9.99
CA PRO A 388 -16.28 10.17 10.27
C PRO A 388 -15.33 11.04 11.11
N VAL A 389 -14.61 10.44 12.07
CA VAL A 389 -13.60 11.16 12.87
C VAL A 389 -12.45 11.60 11.96
N PHE A 390 -11.93 10.70 11.13
CA PHE A 390 -10.86 10.98 10.18
C PHE A 390 -11.21 12.10 9.19
N ALA A 391 -12.43 12.09 8.66
CA ALA A 391 -12.89 13.02 7.63
C ALA A 391 -13.37 14.37 8.18
N LEU A 392 -14.07 14.38 9.31
CA LEU A 392 -14.73 15.60 9.82
C LEU A 392 -13.87 16.38 10.80
N ALA A 393 -13.11 15.71 11.68
CA ALA A 393 -12.39 16.41 12.74
C ALA A 393 -11.28 17.35 12.22
N PRO A 394 -10.49 17.05 11.17
CA PRO A 394 -9.55 18.02 10.60
C PRO A 394 -10.28 19.28 10.13
N ALA A 395 -11.39 19.11 9.41
CA ALA A 395 -12.18 20.22 8.89
C ALA A 395 -12.78 21.08 10.01
N VAL A 396 -13.34 20.46 11.04
CA VAL A 396 -13.91 21.17 12.19
C VAL A 396 -12.84 21.94 12.94
N LEU A 397 -11.67 21.34 13.20
CA LEU A 397 -10.56 21.99 13.89
C LEU A 397 -10.05 23.20 13.09
N ALA A 398 -9.81 23.03 11.79
CA ALA A 398 -9.38 24.10 10.90
C ALA A 398 -10.43 25.21 10.80
N ALA A 399 -11.73 24.91 10.74
CA ALA A 399 -12.77 25.93 10.66
C ALA A 399 -12.98 26.69 11.99
N ARG A 400 -12.71 26.09 13.16
CA ARG A 400 -13.11 26.61 14.47
C ARG A 400 -12.01 27.21 15.32
N LEU A 401 -10.76 26.74 15.20
CA LEU A 401 -9.64 27.19 16.04
C LEU A 401 -9.03 28.54 15.62
N PRO A 402 -8.82 28.82 14.32
CA PRO A 402 -8.13 30.03 13.85
C PRO A 402 -8.75 31.35 14.32
N ARG A 403 -7.97 32.15 15.06
CA ARG A 403 -8.33 33.51 15.51
C ARG A 403 -7.09 34.38 15.76
N GLY A 404 -7.19 35.68 15.53
CA GLY A 404 -6.24 36.71 15.93
C GLY A 404 -4.97 36.81 15.08
N TYR A 405 -4.28 35.68 14.81
CA TYR A 405 -3.06 35.65 13.99
C TYR A 405 -3.35 35.69 12.48
N SER A 406 -2.32 35.97 11.67
CA SER A 406 -2.40 36.13 10.22
C SER A 406 -2.92 34.87 9.50
N SER A 407 -3.48 35.04 8.30
CA SER A 407 -4.14 33.95 7.56
C SER A 407 -3.12 32.94 7.04
N GLU A 408 -1.92 33.42 6.70
CA GLU A 408 -0.78 32.65 6.25
C GLU A 408 -0.31 31.68 7.35
N LEU A 409 -0.28 32.15 8.61
CA LEU A 409 0.07 31.30 9.76
C LEU A 409 -0.93 30.14 9.92
N TRP A 410 -2.23 30.43 9.85
CA TRP A 410 -3.27 29.40 10.01
C TRP A 410 -3.31 28.43 8.84
N PHE A 411 -3.13 28.93 7.61
CA PHE A 411 -2.97 28.09 6.42
C PHE A 411 -1.78 27.14 6.60
N GLY A 412 -0.60 27.69 6.91
CA GLY A 412 0.63 26.92 7.08
C GLY A 412 0.53 25.91 8.23
N THR A 413 -0.08 26.30 9.34
CA THR A 413 -0.29 25.41 10.50
C THR A 413 -1.17 24.22 10.13
N ALA A 414 -2.27 24.46 9.39
CA ALA A 414 -3.16 23.39 8.96
C ALA A 414 -2.50 22.47 7.93
N PHE A 415 -1.85 23.05 6.92
CA PHE A 415 -1.15 22.34 5.85
C PHE A 415 -0.01 21.48 6.40
N VAL A 416 0.92 22.08 7.16
CA VAL A 416 2.08 21.38 7.70
C VAL A 416 1.67 20.41 8.80
N GLY A 417 0.74 20.79 9.67
CA GLY A 417 0.27 19.95 10.77
C GLY A 417 -0.36 18.65 10.27
N TYR A 418 -1.38 18.75 9.41
CA TYR A 418 -2.05 17.55 8.89
C TYR A 418 -1.14 16.75 7.94
N GLY A 419 -0.33 17.44 7.12
CA GLY A 419 0.63 16.78 6.23
C GLY A 419 1.66 15.95 6.99
N THR A 420 2.19 16.50 8.09
CA THR A 420 3.09 15.77 8.99
C THR A 420 2.39 14.56 9.63
N GLY A 421 1.13 14.72 10.05
CA GLY A 421 0.32 13.62 10.56
C GLY A 421 0.13 12.48 9.56
N LEU A 422 -0.13 12.81 8.28
CA LEU A 422 -0.26 11.81 7.21
C LEU A 422 1.06 11.08 6.91
N VAL A 423 2.19 11.80 6.92
CA VAL A 423 3.51 11.17 6.75
C VAL A 423 3.85 10.27 7.94
N ALA A 424 3.56 10.72 9.16
CA ALA A 424 3.74 9.93 10.38
C ALA A 424 2.87 8.66 10.37
N ASP A 425 1.64 8.75 9.84
CA ASP A 425 0.76 7.61 9.66
C ASP A 425 1.32 6.59 8.67
N PHE A 426 1.85 7.01 7.51
CA PHE A 426 2.53 6.11 6.57
C PHE A 426 3.78 5.47 7.19
N ALA A 427 4.57 6.24 7.93
CA ALA A 427 5.76 5.75 8.63
C ALA A 427 5.39 4.69 9.69
N MET A 428 4.31 4.91 10.45
CA MET A 428 3.80 3.97 11.46
C MET A 428 3.51 2.58 10.87
N ILE A 429 2.95 2.53 9.66
CA ILE A 429 2.56 1.27 9.00
C ILE A 429 3.62 0.74 8.02
N GLY A 430 4.80 1.37 7.96
CA GLY A 430 5.91 0.92 7.11
C GLY A 430 5.69 1.11 5.61
N VAL A 431 4.86 2.07 5.19
CA VAL A 431 4.69 2.41 3.77
C VAL A 431 5.84 3.30 3.32
N ALA A 432 6.76 2.73 2.53
CA ALA A 432 7.95 3.42 2.04
C ALA A 432 7.76 4.09 0.66
N VAL A 433 6.84 3.57 -0.15
CA VAL A 433 6.57 4.05 -1.51
C VAL A 433 5.09 4.40 -1.62
N VAL A 434 4.82 5.63 -2.07
CA VAL A 434 3.47 6.16 -2.26
C VAL A 434 3.31 6.55 -3.73
N PRO A 435 2.26 6.08 -4.43
CA PRO A 435 2.01 6.48 -5.81
C PRO A 435 1.88 8.00 -5.97
N VAL A 436 2.37 8.55 -7.08
CA VAL A 436 2.36 10.00 -7.34
C VAL A 436 0.94 10.57 -7.31
N GLU A 437 -0.04 9.86 -7.84
CA GLU A 437 -1.46 10.26 -7.83
C GLU A 437 -2.00 10.41 -6.39
N VAL A 438 -1.59 9.52 -5.48
CA VAL A 438 -1.93 9.62 -4.06
C VAL A 438 -1.27 10.86 -3.47
N VAL A 439 0.00 11.13 -3.77
CA VAL A 439 0.71 12.33 -3.29
C VAL A 439 0.02 13.62 -3.76
N LEU A 440 -0.33 13.71 -5.05
CA LEU A 440 -1.03 14.86 -5.63
C LEU A 440 -2.39 15.08 -4.97
N HIS A 441 -3.14 14.00 -4.78
CA HIS A 441 -4.42 14.06 -4.08
C HIS A 441 -4.25 14.54 -2.62
N ARG A 442 -3.28 14.00 -1.87
CA ARG A 442 -3.01 14.46 -0.49
C ARG A 442 -2.61 15.92 -0.46
N PHE A 443 -1.81 16.37 -1.42
CA PHE A 443 -1.46 17.79 -1.53
C PHE A 443 -2.69 18.67 -1.72
N ALA A 444 -3.63 18.29 -2.60
CA ALA A 444 -4.89 19.02 -2.79
C ALA A 444 -5.74 19.07 -1.51
N VAL A 445 -5.84 17.95 -0.77
CA VAL A 445 -6.51 17.88 0.54
C VAL A 445 -5.89 18.86 1.54
N LEU A 446 -4.55 18.93 1.59
CA LEU A 446 -3.84 19.83 2.50
C LEU A 446 -4.08 21.30 2.14
N VAL A 447 -4.09 21.64 0.86
CA VAL A 447 -4.45 23.00 0.39
C VAL A 447 -5.89 23.33 0.80
N ALA A 448 -6.85 22.43 0.58
CA ALA A 448 -8.23 22.63 0.98
C ALA A 448 -8.39 22.86 2.49
N LEU A 449 -7.66 22.10 3.31
CA LEU A 449 -7.65 22.29 4.77
C LEU A 449 -7.07 23.65 5.17
N GLY A 450 -5.99 24.09 4.52
CA GLY A 450 -5.42 25.42 4.72
C GLY A 450 -6.40 26.53 4.34
N CYS A 451 -7.10 26.40 3.20
CA CYS A 451 -8.17 27.31 2.79
C CYS A 451 -9.31 27.36 3.82
N LEU A 452 -9.68 26.21 4.39
CA LEU A 452 -10.70 26.13 5.44
C LEU A 452 -10.25 26.86 6.72
N ALA A 453 -8.97 26.76 7.08
CA ALA A 453 -8.41 27.51 8.20
C ALA A 453 -8.50 29.03 8.00
N VAL A 454 -8.19 29.50 6.79
CA VAL A 454 -8.30 30.92 6.40
C VAL A 454 -9.76 31.39 6.42
N ALA A 455 -10.67 30.60 5.85
CA ALA A 455 -12.09 30.94 5.80
C ALA A 455 -12.73 30.93 7.20
N GLY A 456 -12.37 29.95 8.03
CA GLY A 456 -12.78 29.85 9.43
C GLY A 456 -12.38 31.09 10.22
N ARG A 457 -11.12 31.51 10.14
CA ARG A 457 -10.64 32.75 10.77
C ARG A 457 -11.47 33.96 10.35
N ARG A 458 -11.61 34.18 9.03
CA ARG A 458 -12.33 35.34 8.47
C ARG A 458 -13.79 35.37 8.92
N HIS A 459 -14.44 34.22 9.04
CA HIS A 459 -15.83 34.11 9.49
C HIS A 459 -16.03 34.64 10.92
N PHE A 460 -15.07 34.44 11.82
CA PHE A 460 -15.15 34.92 13.21
C PHE A 460 -14.73 36.39 13.40
N GLU A 461 -13.84 36.91 12.54
CA GLU A 461 -13.30 38.27 12.67
C GLU A 461 -14.10 39.33 11.90
N SER A 462 -14.91 38.94 10.91
CA SER A 462 -15.70 39.89 10.12
C SER A 462 -16.98 40.30 10.83
N SER A 463 -17.26 41.61 10.87
CA SER A 463 -18.55 42.17 11.33
C SER A 463 -19.73 41.72 10.46
N GLU A 464 -19.48 41.41 9.18
CA GLU A 464 -20.41 40.74 8.27
C GLU A 464 -19.84 39.37 7.87
N PRO A 465 -20.37 38.25 8.41
CA PRO A 465 -19.85 36.91 8.15
C PRO A 465 -19.89 36.57 6.66
N ARG A 466 -18.73 36.46 6.01
CA ARG A 466 -18.61 35.97 4.63
C ARG A 466 -18.84 34.46 4.56
N ARG A 467 -20.10 34.04 4.62
CA ARG A 467 -20.51 32.62 4.58
C ARG A 467 -20.05 31.91 3.31
N ALA A 468 -20.04 32.60 2.18
CA ALA A 468 -19.68 32.01 0.88
C ALA A 468 -18.27 31.39 0.84
N ALA A 469 -17.27 32.06 1.42
CA ALA A 469 -15.90 31.55 1.42
C ALA A 469 -15.74 30.29 2.30
N LEU A 470 -16.42 30.26 3.45
CA LEU A 470 -16.44 29.09 4.32
C LEU A 470 -17.18 27.93 3.67
N SER A 471 -18.35 28.19 3.07
CA SER A 471 -19.10 27.17 2.33
C SER A 471 -18.30 26.60 1.17
N ALA A 472 -17.61 27.44 0.38
CA ALA A 472 -16.76 26.98 -0.71
C ALA A 472 -15.60 26.09 -0.23
N ALA A 473 -14.93 26.46 0.86
CA ALA A 473 -13.86 25.66 1.44
C ALA A 473 -14.36 24.31 1.99
N VAL A 474 -15.54 24.29 2.63
CA VAL A 474 -16.19 23.05 3.08
C VAL A 474 -16.57 22.18 1.88
N CYS A 475 -17.15 22.75 0.83
CA CYS A 475 -17.49 22.03 -0.38
C CYS A 475 -16.24 21.41 -1.03
N LEU A 476 -15.14 22.17 -1.15
CA LEU A 476 -13.88 21.66 -1.69
C LEU A 476 -13.35 20.49 -0.85
N TRP A 477 -13.36 20.61 0.49
CA TRP A 477 -12.97 19.53 1.39
C TRP A 477 -13.81 18.27 1.18
N LEU A 478 -15.14 18.41 1.15
CA LEU A 478 -16.05 17.27 0.97
C LEU A 478 -15.89 16.62 -0.39
N LEU A 479 -15.70 17.41 -1.45
CA LEU A 479 -15.45 16.88 -2.81
C LEU A 479 -14.15 16.09 -2.86
N LEU A 480 -13.06 16.61 -2.28
CA LEU A 480 -11.79 15.90 -2.23
C LEU A 480 -11.87 14.64 -1.36
N PHE A 481 -12.67 14.60 -0.29
CA PHE A 481 -12.88 13.36 0.48
C PHE A 481 -13.78 12.36 -0.26
N ALA A 482 -14.79 12.83 -0.99
CA ALA A 482 -15.71 11.98 -1.73
C ALA A 482 -15.06 11.38 -2.98
N TRP A 483 -14.20 12.14 -3.67
CA TRP A 483 -13.52 11.73 -4.90
C TRP A 483 -12.92 10.30 -4.85
N PRO A 484 -12.01 9.98 -3.92
CA PRO A 484 -11.40 8.64 -3.84
C PRO A 484 -12.39 7.52 -3.52
N LEU A 485 -13.54 7.84 -2.93
CA LEU A 485 -14.56 6.86 -2.56
C LEU A 485 -15.43 6.45 -3.76
N PHE A 486 -15.69 7.39 -4.68
CA PHE A 486 -16.66 7.18 -5.76
C PHE A 486 -16.05 7.13 -7.15
N LEU A 487 -14.99 7.91 -7.40
CA LEU A 487 -14.44 8.13 -8.74
C LEU A 487 -13.06 7.47 -8.92
N GLY A 488 -12.46 6.99 -7.84
CA GLY A 488 -11.12 6.46 -7.84
C GLY A 488 -10.04 7.55 -7.79
N ILE A 489 -8.84 7.13 -7.42
CA ILE A 489 -7.57 7.84 -7.66
C ILE A 489 -6.78 6.88 -8.51
#